data_AF-A0A4U1EIC1-F1
#
_entry.id   AF-A0A4U1EIC1-F1
#
_cell.length_a   1.000
_cell.length_b   1.000
_cell.length_c   1.000
_cell.angle_alpha   90.00
_cell.angle_beta   90.00
_cell.angle_gamma   90.00
#
_symmetry.space_group_name_H-M   'P 1'
#
loop_
_entity.id
_entity.type
_entity.pdbx_description
1 polymer ?
#
loop_
_entity_poly.entity_id
_entity_poly.type
_entity_poly.pdbx_seq_one_letter_code
_entity_poly.pdbx_strand_id
1 'polypeptide(L)'
;SEVVDLDGKSCLLYRFDQKSLSPIKDIISLKFKTMQSDGILLHRQGQNGDHITLELRRGKLFLVINSGEAKLPSTHGPISLTLGSLLDDQHWHSVLIQRLGKQVNFTVDEHRHRFHAQGEFSYLHLDYEISFGGIPAPGKSASFPHKHFHGCLENLYYNGVDVIDLAKQRNPQIIIMGNVLFSCSEPQSVPVTFLSPRSYLALPGSSGEDEVSATFQFRTWNKEGLLLFSELQLVSGGLLLFLNDGRLKVNLYHPGKLPSDITAGTRFRFSFKYVFNTSSSY
;
A
#
# COMPACT_ATOMS: atom_id res chain seq x y z
N SER A 1 -2.47 -6.34 -21.02
CA SER A 1 -1.68 -6.19 -19.80
C SER A 1 -1.89 -7.41 -18.94
N GLU A 2 -0.81 -7.96 -18.40
CA GLU A 2 -0.84 -9.17 -17.58
C GLU A 2 -1.15 -8.81 -16.12
N VAL A 3 -2.09 -9.54 -15.50
CA VAL A 3 -2.60 -9.28 -14.15
C VAL A 3 -2.64 -10.57 -13.34
N VAL A 4 -2.33 -10.46 -12.05
CA VAL A 4 -2.50 -11.53 -11.05
C VAL A 4 -3.16 -10.98 -9.79
N ASP A 5 -4.04 -11.75 -9.19
CA ASP A 5 -4.73 -11.46 -7.93
C ASP A 5 -4.23 -12.41 -6.85
N LEU A 6 -3.89 -11.83 -5.70
CA LEU A 6 -3.27 -12.48 -4.55
C LEU A 6 -4.19 -12.30 -3.34
N ASP A 7 -4.50 -13.39 -2.66
CA ASP A 7 -5.54 -13.44 -1.61
C ASP A 7 -5.00 -13.21 -0.17
N GLY A 8 -3.74 -12.79 -0.03
CA GLY A 8 -3.04 -12.70 1.24
C GLY A 8 -2.55 -14.05 1.79
N LYS A 9 -2.70 -15.14 1.02
CA LYS A 9 -2.14 -16.47 1.32
C LYS A 9 -1.28 -17.00 0.18
N SER A 10 -1.52 -16.53 -1.03
CA SER A 10 -0.76 -16.85 -2.23
C SER A 10 0.44 -15.93 -2.46
N CYS A 11 1.51 -16.44 -3.05
CA CYS A 11 2.64 -15.63 -3.52
C CYS A 11 3.30 -16.25 -4.77
N LEU A 12 4.08 -15.45 -5.49
CA LEU A 12 4.87 -15.87 -6.64
C LEU A 12 6.35 -15.81 -6.26
N LEU A 13 7.11 -16.88 -6.51
CA LEU A 13 8.55 -16.95 -6.28
C LEU A 13 9.27 -17.15 -7.61
N TYR A 14 9.94 -16.10 -8.09
CA TYR A 14 10.70 -16.13 -9.32
C TYR A 14 12.17 -16.44 -9.05
N ARG A 15 12.67 -17.50 -9.70
CA ARG A 15 14.05 -17.98 -9.64
C ARG A 15 14.73 -17.76 -10.97
N PHE A 16 15.89 -17.12 -10.95
CA PHE A 16 16.62 -16.73 -12.15
C PHE A 16 18.07 -17.22 -12.13
N ASP A 17 18.70 -17.31 -13.29
CA ASP A 17 20.07 -17.81 -13.38
C ASP A 17 21.07 -16.72 -13.00
N GLN A 18 22.05 -17.08 -12.17
CA GLN A 18 23.19 -16.26 -11.76
C GLN A 18 23.94 -15.64 -12.95
N LYS A 19 24.03 -16.35 -14.08
CA LYS A 19 24.73 -15.86 -15.29
C LYS A 19 23.98 -14.75 -16.03
N SER A 20 22.69 -14.62 -15.80
CA SER A 20 21.81 -13.71 -16.55
C SER A 20 21.72 -12.30 -15.97
N LEU A 21 22.30 -12.05 -14.79
CA LEU A 21 22.05 -10.83 -14.03
C LEU A 21 23.31 -10.15 -13.51
N SER A 22 23.26 -8.83 -13.49
CA SER A 22 24.27 -7.99 -12.85
C SER A 22 24.03 -7.99 -11.34
N PRO A 23 25.02 -8.35 -10.50
CA PRO A 23 24.89 -8.29 -9.04
C PRO A 23 24.68 -6.85 -8.51
N ILE A 24 24.90 -5.88 -9.40
CA ILE A 24 24.97 -4.46 -9.12
C ILE A 24 23.74 -3.73 -9.68
N LYS A 25 22.86 -4.37 -10.44
CA LYS A 25 21.72 -3.72 -11.09
C LYS A 25 20.44 -4.51 -10.93
N ASP A 26 19.43 -3.86 -10.36
CA ASP A 26 18.06 -4.35 -10.29
C ASP A 26 17.11 -3.30 -10.84
N ILE A 27 16.25 -3.67 -11.78
CA ILE A 27 15.11 -2.86 -12.23
C ILE A 27 13.85 -3.65 -11.95
N ILE A 28 13.02 -3.16 -11.05
CA ILE A 28 11.76 -3.77 -10.67
C ILE A 28 10.66 -2.78 -10.96
N SER A 29 9.68 -3.16 -11.78
CA SER A 29 8.50 -2.34 -12.02
C SER A 29 7.25 -3.17 -11.83
N LEU A 30 6.25 -2.60 -11.17
CA LEU A 30 4.94 -3.22 -11.01
C LEU A 30 3.89 -2.15 -10.82
N LYS A 31 2.64 -2.52 -11.05
CA LYS A 31 1.48 -1.80 -10.52
C LYS A 31 0.77 -2.67 -9.52
N PHE A 32 0.19 -2.06 -8.50
CA PHE A 32 -0.62 -2.76 -7.52
C PHE A 32 -1.93 -2.04 -7.25
N LYS A 33 -2.93 -2.80 -6.82
CA LYS A 33 -4.25 -2.30 -6.40
C LYS A 33 -4.71 -3.10 -5.18
N THR A 34 -5.05 -2.43 -4.08
CA THR A 34 -5.45 -3.09 -2.83
C THR A 34 -6.41 -2.26 -1.97
N MET A 35 -7.15 -2.93 -1.08
CA MET A 35 -7.83 -2.31 0.06
C MET A 35 -7.14 -2.53 1.40
N GLN A 36 -6.09 -3.34 1.45
CA GLN A 36 -5.37 -3.58 2.69
C GLN A 36 -4.37 -2.46 2.92
N SER A 37 -4.35 -1.93 4.14
CA SER A 37 -3.40 -0.90 4.56
C SER A 37 -1.98 -1.44 4.75
N ASP A 38 -1.83 -2.76 4.90
CA ASP A 38 -0.56 -3.42 5.22
C ASP A 38 -0.38 -4.68 4.37
N GLY A 39 0.84 -4.91 3.88
CA GLY A 39 1.18 -6.13 3.14
C GLY A 39 2.54 -6.07 2.44
N ILE A 40 3.23 -7.21 2.30
CA ILE A 40 4.50 -7.31 1.56
C ILE A 40 4.23 -7.48 0.06
N LEU A 41 4.61 -6.48 -0.74
CA LEU A 41 4.50 -6.55 -2.20
C LEU A 41 5.61 -7.39 -2.81
N LEU A 42 6.85 -7.20 -2.37
CA LEU A 42 7.98 -8.02 -2.79
C LEU A 42 9.01 -8.18 -1.68
N HIS A 43 9.73 -9.29 -1.74
CA HIS A 43 10.85 -9.54 -0.87
C HIS A 43 11.92 -10.37 -1.59
N ARG A 44 13.16 -9.92 -1.49
CA ARG A 44 14.35 -10.62 -1.98
C ARG A 44 15.31 -10.78 -0.82
N GLN A 45 15.51 -12.03 -0.41
CA GLN A 45 16.47 -12.41 0.62
C GLN A 45 17.87 -12.54 -0.01
N GLY A 46 18.88 -12.37 0.82
CA GLY A 46 20.27 -12.62 0.51
C GLY A 46 21.00 -13.30 1.67
N GLN A 47 22.31 -13.44 1.49
CA GLN A 47 23.21 -14.00 2.50
C GLN A 47 23.41 -13.02 3.66
N ASN A 48 23.78 -13.55 4.83
CA ASN A 48 24.13 -12.75 6.01
C ASN A 48 23.05 -11.74 6.47
N GLY A 49 21.78 -11.95 6.11
CA GLY A 49 20.68 -11.07 6.48
C GLY A 49 20.44 -9.89 5.51
N ASP A 50 21.18 -9.84 4.41
CA ASP A 50 20.92 -8.91 3.31
C ASP A 50 19.51 -9.14 2.78
N HIS A 51 18.76 -8.06 2.57
CA HIS A 51 17.45 -8.17 1.92
C HIS A 51 16.99 -6.84 1.34
N ILE A 52 16.10 -6.95 0.36
CA ILE A 52 15.29 -5.85 -0.16
C ILE A 52 13.83 -6.22 0.01
N THR A 53 13.06 -5.37 0.68
CA THR A 53 11.62 -5.56 0.88
C THR A 53 10.87 -4.31 0.45
N LEU A 54 9.82 -4.47 -0.35
CA LEU A 54 8.81 -3.43 -0.55
C LEU A 54 7.54 -3.85 0.20
N GLU A 55 7.11 -3.00 1.11
CA GLU A 55 5.95 -3.25 1.95
C GLU A 55 5.03 -2.03 1.99
N LEU A 56 3.74 -2.29 2.00
CA LEU A 56 2.72 -1.31 2.32
C LEU A 56 2.53 -1.32 3.84
N ARG A 57 2.57 -0.15 4.47
CA ARG A 57 2.27 0.04 5.89
C ARG A 57 1.40 1.27 6.04
N ARG A 58 0.21 1.11 6.62
CA ARG A 58 -0.78 2.18 6.78
C ARG A 58 -0.99 3.02 5.50
N GLY A 59 -1.11 2.36 4.34
CA GLY A 59 -1.35 3.02 3.05
C GLY A 59 -0.15 3.79 2.47
N LYS A 60 1.05 3.66 3.05
CA LYS A 60 2.32 4.24 2.55
C LYS A 60 3.28 3.12 2.16
N LEU A 61 4.05 3.28 1.09
CA LEU A 61 5.05 2.29 0.69
C LEU A 61 6.38 2.54 1.38
N PHE A 62 6.97 1.48 1.93
CA PHE A 62 8.28 1.44 2.54
C PHE A 62 9.18 0.52 1.72
N LEU A 63 10.28 1.07 1.20
CA LEU A 63 11.37 0.31 0.61
C LEU A 63 12.46 0.15 1.67
N VAL A 64 12.62 -1.08 2.17
CA VAL A 64 13.61 -1.44 3.18
C VAL A 64 14.76 -2.19 2.52
N ILE A 65 15.98 -1.71 2.72
CA ILE A 65 17.21 -2.32 2.22
C ILE A 65 18.13 -2.54 3.41
N ASN A 66 18.47 -3.80 3.66
CA ASN A 66 19.39 -4.20 4.71
C ASN A 66 20.64 -4.83 4.11
N SER A 67 21.81 -4.41 4.60
CA SER A 67 23.13 -4.98 4.29
C SER A 67 23.70 -5.49 5.62
N GLY A 68 23.55 -6.78 5.90
CA GLY A 68 23.69 -7.43 7.20
C GLY A 68 25.10 -7.54 7.79
N GLU A 69 25.97 -6.53 7.64
CA GLU A 69 27.24 -6.47 8.36
C GLU A 69 27.03 -6.02 9.81
N ALA A 70 26.53 -6.94 10.64
CA ALA A 70 26.36 -6.80 12.09
C ALA A 70 27.61 -7.24 12.89
N LYS A 71 28.80 -7.32 12.28
CA LYS A 71 30.02 -7.86 12.93
C LYS A 71 30.94 -6.85 13.63
N LEU A 72 30.60 -5.57 13.61
CA LEU A 72 31.18 -4.53 14.47
C LEU A 72 30.03 -3.59 14.87
N PRO A 73 30.19 -2.60 15.77
CA PRO A 73 29.16 -1.59 15.94
C PRO A 73 29.01 -0.82 14.62
N SER A 74 28.20 -1.36 13.70
CA SER A 74 27.92 -0.75 12.42
C SER A 74 27.09 0.47 12.72
N THR A 75 27.66 1.63 12.43
CA THR A 75 27.05 2.95 12.62
C THR A 75 25.82 3.17 11.72
N HIS A 76 25.40 2.17 10.94
CA HIS A 76 24.40 2.30 9.89
C HIS A 76 23.41 1.13 9.96
N GLY A 77 22.21 1.39 10.48
CA GLY A 77 21.09 0.44 10.48
C GLY A 77 20.46 0.26 9.09
N PRO A 78 19.37 -0.52 8.99
CA PRO A 78 18.66 -0.72 7.72
C PRO A 78 18.18 0.61 7.14
N ILE A 79 18.28 0.76 5.83
CA ILE A 79 17.81 1.94 5.11
C ILE A 79 16.32 1.74 4.82
N SER A 80 15.49 2.69 5.23
CA SER A 80 14.05 2.68 4.99
C SER A 80 13.63 3.96 4.29
N LEU A 81 13.04 3.84 3.10
CA LEU A 81 12.53 4.95 2.31
C LEU A 81 11.01 4.86 2.26
N THR A 82 10.32 5.95 2.57
CA THR A 82 8.86 6.01 2.52
C THR A 82 8.40 6.86 1.34
N LEU A 83 7.48 6.36 0.53
CA LEU A 83 6.84 7.11 -0.55
C LEU A 83 5.35 6.81 -0.69
N GLY A 84 4.65 7.81 -1.21
CA GLY A 84 3.21 7.80 -1.40
C GLY A 84 2.43 7.88 -0.09
N SER A 85 1.13 8.11 -0.24
CA SER A 85 0.16 8.15 0.85
C SER A 85 -1.18 7.72 0.26
N LEU A 86 -1.97 7.00 1.04
CA LEU A 86 -3.31 6.54 0.66
C LEU A 86 -3.30 5.59 -0.55
N LEU A 87 -2.28 4.74 -0.63
CA LEU A 87 -2.08 3.80 -1.74
C LEU A 87 -2.92 2.52 -1.61
N ASP A 88 -3.69 2.42 -0.54
CA ASP A 88 -4.66 1.38 -0.23
C ASP A 88 -6.08 1.81 -0.63
N ASP A 89 -6.25 2.60 -1.68
CA ASP A 89 -7.50 3.25 -2.08
C ASP A 89 -8.34 2.46 -3.10
N GLN A 90 -7.90 1.26 -3.50
CA GLN A 90 -8.48 0.45 -4.58
C GLN A 90 -8.27 1.01 -6.00
N HIS A 91 -7.29 1.88 -6.21
CA HIS A 91 -6.80 2.26 -7.54
C HIS A 91 -5.45 1.63 -7.86
N TRP A 92 -5.09 1.69 -9.14
CA TRP A 92 -3.78 1.23 -9.61
C TRP A 92 -2.71 2.27 -9.29
N HIS A 93 -1.74 1.87 -8.48
CA HIS A 93 -0.53 2.63 -8.21
C HIS A 93 0.66 1.98 -8.88
N SER A 94 1.51 2.79 -9.50
CA SER A 94 2.72 2.33 -10.19
C SER A 94 3.95 2.47 -9.30
N VAL A 95 4.82 1.48 -9.37
CA VAL A 95 6.06 1.45 -8.61
C VAL A 95 7.21 1.11 -9.55
N LEU A 96 8.30 1.87 -9.44
CA LEU A 96 9.55 1.62 -10.12
C LEU A 96 10.71 1.74 -9.13
N ILE A 97 11.46 0.65 -9.00
CA ILE A 97 12.70 0.58 -8.22
C ILE A 97 13.84 0.34 -9.21
N GLN A 98 14.81 1.25 -9.23
CA GLN A 98 16.04 1.10 -10.01
C GLN A 98 17.23 1.18 -9.06
N ARG A 99 17.91 0.07 -8.87
CA ARG A 99 19.16 -0.01 -8.12
C ARG A 99 20.31 -0.14 -9.10
N LEU A 100 21.34 0.69 -8.92
CA LEU A 100 22.63 0.60 -9.61
C LEU A 100 23.75 0.85 -8.59
N GLY A 101 24.32 -0.23 -8.07
CA GLY A 101 25.28 -0.20 -6.96
C GLY A 101 24.68 0.47 -5.74
N LYS A 102 25.29 1.59 -5.34
CA LYS A 102 24.84 2.40 -4.19
C LYS A 102 23.68 3.34 -4.53
N GLN A 103 23.36 3.53 -5.81
CA GLN A 103 22.29 4.43 -6.22
C GLN A 103 20.97 3.68 -6.30
N VAL A 104 19.95 4.21 -5.62
CA VAL A 104 18.58 3.68 -5.66
C VAL A 104 17.64 4.82 -6.08
N ASN A 105 16.90 4.60 -7.15
CA ASN A 105 15.76 5.42 -7.52
C ASN A 105 14.50 4.65 -7.14
N PHE A 106 13.69 5.24 -6.26
CA PHE A 106 12.39 4.70 -5.87
C PHE A 106 11.32 5.68 -6.35
N THR A 107 10.41 5.21 -7.18
CA THR A 107 9.32 6.01 -7.75
C THR A 107 8.00 5.35 -7.45
N VAL A 108 7.04 6.13 -6.95
CA VAL A 108 5.65 5.73 -6.73
C VAL A 108 4.77 6.75 -7.44
N ASP A 109 4.03 6.29 -8.44
CA ASP A 109 3.29 7.14 -9.38
C ASP A 109 4.19 8.21 -9.99
N GLU A 110 3.90 9.48 -9.76
CA GLU A 110 4.69 10.62 -10.25
C GLU A 110 5.79 11.05 -9.26
N HIS A 111 5.80 10.50 -8.04
CA HIS A 111 6.71 10.92 -6.98
C HIS A 111 7.96 10.07 -6.98
N ARG A 112 9.11 10.71 -7.16
CA ARG A 112 10.42 10.04 -7.21
C ARG A 112 11.32 10.49 -6.07
N HIS A 113 11.92 9.53 -5.40
CA HIS A 113 13.00 9.72 -4.44
C HIS A 113 14.27 9.06 -4.95
N ARG A 114 15.36 9.82 -5.00
CA ARG A 114 16.68 9.32 -5.35
C ARG A 114 17.56 9.31 -4.12
N PHE A 115 18.16 8.17 -3.86
CA PHE A 115 18.98 7.96 -2.68
C PHE A 115 20.33 7.34 -3.08
N HIS A 116 21.36 7.70 -2.32
CA HIS A 116 22.71 7.13 -2.45
C HIS A 116 23.10 6.50 -1.13
N ALA A 117 23.25 5.18 -1.11
CA ALA A 117 23.64 4.43 0.06
C ALA A 117 25.08 4.79 0.48
N GLN A 118 25.27 5.18 1.73
CA GLN A 118 26.59 5.51 2.31
C GLN A 118 27.21 4.25 2.92
N GLY A 119 28.50 3.96 2.64
CA GLY A 119 29.19 2.75 3.13
C GLY A 119 29.29 1.61 2.10
N GLU A 120 29.54 0.37 2.54
CA GLU A 120 29.71 -0.83 1.69
C GLU A 120 28.39 -1.45 1.16
N PHE A 121 27.29 -0.68 1.14
CA PHE A 121 26.01 -1.07 0.49
C PHE A 121 26.12 -1.35 -1.02
N SER A 122 27.31 -1.18 -1.61
CA SER A 122 27.64 -1.60 -2.97
C SER A 122 27.43 -3.10 -3.19
N TYR A 123 27.61 -3.92 -2.15
CA TYR A 123 27.66 -5.39 -2.25
C TYR A 123 26.55 -6.06 -1.44
N LEU A 124 25.29 -5.77 -1.77
CA LEU A 124 24.18 -6.60 -1.30
C LEU A 124 24.28 -7.98 -1.98
N HIS A 125 24.56 -9.01 -1.20
CA HIS A 125 24.66 -10.40 -1.64
C HIS A 125 23.28 -11.04 -1.64
N LEU A 126 22.44 -10.61 -2.58
CA LEU A 126 21.08 -11.10 -2.73
C LEU A 126 21.05 -12.43 -3.48
N ASP A 127 20.18 -13.33 -3.06
CA ASP A 127 19.99 -14.62 -3.71
C ASP A 127 19.36 -14.45 -5.09
N TYR A 128 19.37 -15.53 -5.87
CA TYR A 128 18.81 -15.57 -7.22
C TYR A 128 17.30 -15.85 -7.24
N GLU A 129 16.61 -15.47 -6.17
CA GLU A 129 15.19 -15.65 -6.00
C GLU A 129 14.54 -14.35 -5.49
N ILE A 130 13.36 -14.03 -6.02
CA ILE A 130 12.55 -12.90 -5.55
C ILE A 130 11.10 -13.35 -5.40
N SER A 131 10.49 -12.99 -4.29
CA SER A 131 9.09 -13.28 -3.99
C SER A 131 8.22 -12.04 -4.17
N PHE A 132 7.00 -12.25 -4.66
CA PHE A 132 5.98 -11.23 -4.82
C PHE A 132 4.70 -11.68 -4.11
N GLY A 133 4.07 -10.80 -3.35
CA GLY A 133 2.85 -11.10 -2.61
C GLY A 133 3.05 -11.53 -1.16
N GLY A 134 4.28 -11.82 -0.75
CA GLY A 134 4.59 -12.30 0.59
C GLY A 134 5.96 -12.97 0.65
N ILE A 135 6.38 -13.36 1.85
CA ILE A 135 7.63 -14.07 2.07
C ILE A 135 7.29 -15.57 2.17
N PRO A 136 7.83 -16.44 1.29
CA PRO A 136 7.61 -17.87 1.42
C PRO A 136 8.22 -18.36 2.74
N ALA A 137 7.39 -18.85 3.65
CA ALA A 137 7.87 -19.30 4.95
C ALA A 137 8.71 -20.59 4.79
N PRO A 138 9.95 -20.65 5.29
CA PRO A 138 10.64 -21.92 5.44
C PRO A 138 9.88 -22.78 6.45
N GLY A 139 9.56 -24.01 6.06
CA GLY A 139 8.61 -24.89 6.76
C GLY A 139 8.69 -24.84 8.29
N LYS A 140 7.53 -24.55 8.88
CA LYS A 140 7.12 -24.49 10.31
C LYS A 140 6.66 -23.09 10.69
N SER A 141 5.54 -23.09 11.38
CA SER A 141 4.79 -21.99 11.97
C SER A 141 5.66 -21.07 12.84
N ALA A 142 6.52 -20.26 12.22
CA ALA A 142 6.90 -18.98 12.78
C ALA A 142 5.79 -18.02 12.39
N SER A 143 5.13 -17.41 13.38
CA SER A 143 4.25 -16.27 13.15
C SER A 143 5.10 -15.16 12.52
N PHE A 144 5.18 -15.12 11.19
CA PHE A 144 5.80 -14.02 10.48
C PHE A 144 5.01 -12.77 10.88
N PRO A 145 5.64 -11.74 11.48
CA PRO A 145 4.92 -10.56 11.94
C PRO A 145 4.36 -9.72 10.78
N HIS A 146 4.78 -10.01 9.55
CA HIS A 146 4.40 -9.27 8.36
C HIS A 146 3.24 -9.96 7.64
N LYS A 147 2.20 -9.19 7.32
CA LYS A 147 1.07 -9.64 6.52
C LYS A 147 1.51 -9.82 5.06
N HIS A 148 1.02 -10.87 4.41
CA HIS A 148 1.14 -11.04 2.97
C HIS A 148 0.22 -10.04 2.26
N PHE A 149 0.58 -9.69 1.03
CA PHE A 149 -0.22 -8.77 0.23
C PHE A 149 -1.50 -9.44 -0.26
N HIS A 150 -2.60 -8.72 -0.11
CA HIS A 150 -3.90 -9.09 -0.66
C HIS A 150 -4.31 -7.99 -1.62
N GLY A 151 -4.44 -8.34 -2.90
CA GLY A 151 -4.83 -7.42 -3.96
C GLY A 151 -4.27 -7.87 -5.29
N CYS A 152 -4.33 -6.98 -6.26
CA CYS A 152 -3.91 -7.27 -7.63
C CYS A 152 -2.56 -6.66 -7.94
N LEU A 153 -1.78 -7.36 -8.77
CA LEU A 153 -0.56 -6.87 -9.40
C LEU A 153 -0.73 -6.87 -10.92
N GLU A 154 -0.23 -5.84 -11.59
CA GLU A 154 -0.21 -5.70 -13.05
C GLU A 154 1.20 -5.29 -13.50
N ASN A 155 1.60 -5.69 -14.72
CA ASN A 155 2.86 -5.25 -15.34
C ASN A 155 4.08 -5.50 -14.44
N LEU A 156 4.14 -6.70 -13.85
CA LEU A 156 5.20 -7.10 -12.93
C LEU A 156 6.43 -7.54 -13.72
N TYR A 157 7.42 -6.66 -13.79
CA TYR A 157 8.69 -6.92 -14.46
C TYR A 157 9.85 -6.92 -13.46
N TYR A 158 10.71 -7.93 -13.58
CA TYR A 158 12.01 -7.97 -12.93
C TYR A 158 13.10 -8.05 -14.00
N ASN A 159 13.93 -7.01 -14.08
CA ASN A 159 15.00 -6.86 -15.06
C ASN A 159 14.54 -7.11 -16.52
N GLY A 160 13.32 -6.67 -16.84
CA GLY A 160 12.71 -6.80 -18.16
C GLY A 160 11.96 -8.12 -18.40
N VAL A 161 12.01 -9.08 -17.47
CA VAL A 161 11.26 -10.34 -17.55
C VAL A 161 9.87 -10.15 -16.96
N ASP A 162 8.83 -10.52 -17.73
CA ASP A 162 7.43 -10.49 -17.30
C ASP A 162 7.13 -11.68 -16.38
N VAL A 163 7.03 -11.43 -15.08
CA VAL A 163 6.86 -12.50 -14.08
C VAL A 163 5.45 -13.10 -14.14
N ILE A 164 4.43 -12.31 -14.51
CA ILE A 164 3.05 -12.80 -14.59
C ILE A 164 2.89 -13.69 -15.81
N ASP A 165 3.48 -13.32 -16.95
CA ASP A 165 3.50 -14.16 -18.14
C ASP A 165 4.19 -15.51 -17.89
N LEU A 166 5.35 -15.50 -17.20
CA LEU A 166 6.00 -16.74 -16.76
C LEU A 166 5.06 -17.61 -15.91
N ALA A 167 4.31 -17.01 -14.99
CA ALA A 167 3.36 -17.71 -14.13
C ALA A 167 2.21 -18.33 -14.94
N LYS A 168 1.65 -17.60 -15.90
CA LYS A 168 0.60 -18.11 -16.81
C LYS A 168 1.09 -19.27 -17.67
N GLN A 169 2.31 -19.17 -18.17
CA GLN A 169 2.94 -20.21 -18.98
C GLN A 169 3.44 -21.41 -18.15
N ARG A 170 3.33 -21.36 -16.81
CA ARG A 170 3.84 -22.38 -15.89
C ARG A 170 5.32 -22.66 -16.12
N ASN A 171 6.10 -21.61 -16.37
CA ASN A 171 7.53 -21.74 -16.59
C ASN A 171 8.22 -22.34 -15.34
N PRO A 172 9.21 -23.24 -15.48
CA PRO A 172 9.89 -23.85 -14.34
C PRO A 172 10.63 -22.84 -13.43
N GLN A 173 10.92 -21.64 -13.93
CA GLN A 173 11.56 -20.57 -13.17
C GLN A 173 10.63 -19.88 -12.16
N ILE A 174 9.31 -20.07 -12.27
CA ILE A 174 8.33 -19.46 -11.37
C ILE A 174 7.64 -20.54 -10.53
N ILE A 175 7.62 -20.34 -9.23
CA ILE A 175 6.91 -21.19 -8.28
C ILE A 175 5.71 -20.41 -7.76
N ILE A 176 4.53 -20.96 -8.02
CA ILE A 176 3.27 -20.42 -7.51
C ILE A 176 2.98 -21.10 -6.18
N MET A 177 2.86 -20.33 -5.12
CA MET A 177 2.43 -20.82 -3.81
C MET A 177 0.99 -20.38 -3.54
N GLY A 178 0.14 -21.32 -3.14
CA GLY A 178 -1.30 -21.08 -2.99
C GLY A 178 -2.04 -21.00 -4.32
N ASN A 179 -3.24 -20.42 -4.29
CA ASN A 179 -4.11 -20.28 -5.45
C ASN A 179 -4.05 -18.84 -5.97
N VAL A 180 -3.49 -18.65 -7.15
CA VAL A 180 -3.47 -17.34 -7.82
C VAL A 180 -4.51 -17.29 -8.91
N LEU A 181 -5.13 -16.12 -9.09
CA LEU A 181 -6.07 -15.86 -10.18
C LEU A 181 -5.43 -14.88 -11.16
N PHE A 182 -5.56 -15.14 -12.46
CA PHE A 182 -4.99 -14.26 -13.50
C PHE A 182 -5.97 -13.20 -13.99
N SER A 183 -6.74 -12.67 -13.05
CA SER A 183 -7.76 -11.64 -13.24
C SER A 183 -7.85 -10.87 -11.93
N CYS A 184 -8.00 -9.56 -11.99
CA CYS A 184 -8.17 -8.78 -10.77
C CYS A 184 -9.63 -8.78 -10.33
N SER A 185 -9.94 -9.47 -9.24
CA SER A 185 -11.28 -9.46 -8.66
C SER A 185 -11.57 -8.09 -8.05
N GLU A 186 -12.71 -7.50 -8.37
CA GLU A 186 -13.16 -6.30 -7.67
C GLU A 186 -13.76 -6.70 -6.32
N PRO A 187 -13.32 -6.08 -5.21
CA PRO A 187 -13.92 -6.36 -3.91
C PRO A 187 -15.39 -5.96 -3.93
N GLN A 188 -16.26 -6.87 -3.50
CA GLN A 188 -17.69 -6.59 -3.38
C GLN A 188 -17.92 -5.64 -2.20
N SER A 189 -18.02 -4.33 -2.46
CA SER A 189 -18.44 -3.38 -1.44
C SER A 189 -19.93 -3.60 -1.15
N VAL A 190 -20.27 -3.94 0.09
CA VAL A 190 -21.67 -4.03 0.53
C VAL A 190 -22.10 -2.65 1.02
N PRO A 191 -23.04 -1.96 0.35
CA PRO A 191 -23.46 -0.63 0.77
C PRO A 191 -24.25 -0.72 2.09
N VAL A 192 -24.01 0.22 2.99
CA VAL A 192 -24.81 0.40 4.21
C VAL A 192 -25.87 1.47 3.96
N THR A 193 -27.13 1.17 4.30
CA THR A 193 -28.25 2.12 4.19
C THR A 193 -28.68 2.60 5.58
N PHE A 194 -28.67 3.91 5.79
CA PHE A 194 -29.16 4.55 7.01
C PHE A 194 -30.63 4.94 6.83
N LEU A 195 -31.54 4.15 7.41
CA LEU A 195 -32.99 4.35 7.26
C LEU A 195 -33.58 5.40 8.22
N SER A 196 -32.80 5.84 9.20
CA SER A 196 -33.22 6.83 10.21
C SER A 196 -32.13 7.89 10.41
N PRO A 197 -32.48 9.16 10.68
CA PRO A 197 -31.52 10.22 10.99
C PRO A 197 -30.65 9.94 12.23
N ARG A 198 -31.03 8.97 13.07
CA ARG A 198 -30.25 8.57 14.26
C ARG A 198 -29.36 7.36 14.01
N SER A 199 -29.45 6.72 12.85
CA SER A 199 -28.61 5.58 12.51
C SER A 199 -27.21 6.08 12.16
N TYR A 200 -26.19 5.50 12.77
CA TYR A 200 -24.79 5.80 12.48
C TYR A 200 -23.95 4.52 12.53
N LEU A 201 -22.81 4.56 11.86
CA LEU A 201 -21.80 3.52 11.92
C LEU A 201 -20.58 4.10 12.64
N ALA A 202 -20.28 3.56 13.82
CA ALA A 202 -19.06 3.90 14.53
C ALA A 202 -17.90 3.09 13.94
N LEU A 203 -16.90 3.78 13.41
CA LEU A 203 -15.70 3.18 12.84
C LEU A 203 -14.55 3.30 13.83
N PRO A 204 -13.66 2.29 13.94
CA PRO A 204 -12.47 2.41 14.76
C PRO A 204 -11.57 3.52 14.19
N GLY A 205 -11.23 4.52 15.01
CA GLY A 205 -10.30 5.58 14.64
C GLY A 205 -8.84 5.16 14.92
N SER A 206 -7.90 5.57 14.07
CA SER A 206 -6.48 5.51 14.40
C SER A 206 -6.14 6.64 15.37
N SER A 207 -5.84 6.28 16.62
CA SER A 207 -5.35 7.22 17.62
C SER A 207 -3.89 7.56 17.34
N GLY A 208 -3.57 8.86 17.31
CA GLY A 208 -2.17 9.35 17.26
C GLY A 208 -1.57 9.60 15.87
N GLU A 209 -2.38 9.74 14.81
CA GLU A 209 -1.89 10.20 13.50
C GLU A 209 -2.20 11.67 13.26
N ASP A 210 -1.21 12.45 12.79
CA ASP A 210 -1.33 13.88 12.46
C ASP A 210 -2.14 14.14 11.16
N GLU A 211 -2.55 13.07 10.46
CA GLU A 211 -3.21 13.11 9.16
C GLU A 211 -4.52 12.31 9.23
N VAL A 212 -5.66 13.00 9.45
CA VAL A 212 -7.00 12.38 9.39
C VAL A 212 -7.47 12.32 7.98
N SER A 213 -8.20 11.28 7.66
CA SER A 213 -8.28 10.92 6.29
C SER A 213 -9.73 10.36 6.00
N ALA A 214 -10.53 10.63 4.93
CA ALA A 214 -11.83 9.96 4.60
C ALA A 214 -12.16 9.87 3.08
N THR A 215 -12.36 8.66 2.53
CA THR A 215 -12.89 8.41 1.17
C THR A 215 -14.14 7.55 1.23
N PHE A 216 -15.25 8.12 0.78
CA PHE A 216 -16.50 7.41 0.63
C PHE A 216 -17.32 7.90 -0.55
N GLN A 217 -18.12 7.00 -1.11
CA GLN A 217 -19.22 7.38 -1.99
C GLN A 217 -20.46 7.52 -1.12
N PHE A 218 -21.37 8.40 -1.50
CA PHE A 218 -22.71 8.45 -0.95
C PHE A 218 -23.69 8.84 -2.04
N ARG A 219 -24.92 8.40 -1.88
CA ARG A 219 -26.10 8.93 -2.58
C ARG A 219 -27.04 9.41 -1.49
N THR A 220 -27.94 10.36 -1.75
CA THR A 220 -29.05 10.72 -0.85
C THR A 220 -30.03 11.62 -1.57
N TRP A 221 -31.29 11.58 -1.15
CA TRP A 221 -32.32 12.55 -1.53
C TRP A 221 -32.50 13.65 -0.47
N ASN A 222 -31.91 13.47 0.71
CA ASN A 222 -31.99 14.44 1.80
C ASN A 222 -31.07 15.62 1.49
N LYS A 223 -31.62 16.84 1.62
CA LYS A 223 -30.86 18.09 1.43
C LYS A 223 -29.99 18.45 2.63
N GLU A 224 -30.29 17.88 3.79
CA GLU A 224 -29.61 18.08 5.06
C GLU A 224 -29.17 16.73 5.63
N GLY A 225 -27.98 16.69 6.25
CA GLY A 225 -27.55 15.52 7.01
C GLY A 225 -26.05 15.48 7.27
N LEU A 226 -25.68 15.01 8.46
CA LEU A 226 -24.29 14.74 8.80
C LEU A 226 -23.82 13.47 8.07
N LEU A 227 -22.71 13.55 7.34
CA LEU A 227 -22.14 12.43 6.60
C LEU A 227 -20.96 11.79 7.33
N LEU A 228 -20.11 12.60 7.97
CA LEU A 228 -18.96 12.12 8.73
C LEU A 228 -18.65 13.07 9.89
N PHE A 229 -18.27 12.47 11.02
CA PHE A 229 -17.80 13.16 12.21
C PHE A 229 -16.55 12.45 12.74
N SER A 230 -15.55 13.23 13.14
CA SER A 230 -14.32 12.72 13.76
C SER A 230 -13.77 13.73 14.77
N GLU A 231 -13.37 13.24 15.94
CA GLU A 231 -12.69 14.04 16.97
C GLU A 231 -11.17 14.02 16.73
N LEU A 232 -10.55 15.20 16.74
CA LEU A 232 -9.12 15.39 16.51
C LEU A 232 -8.42 15.63 17.85
N GLN A 233 -7.74 14.60 18.37
CA GLN A 233 -7.12 14.67 19.70
C GLN A 233 -6.02 15.75 19.83
N LEU A 234 -5.28 16.06 18.77
CA LEU A 234 -4.17 17.03 18.81
C LEU A 234 -4.59 18.49 18.94
N VAL A 235 -5.84 18.85 18.61
CA VAL A 235 -6.29 20.26 18.58
C VAL A 235 -7.54 20.53 19.42
N SER A 236 -7.91 19.54 20.25
CA SER A 236 -9.14 19.52 21.05
C SER A 236 -10.41 19.85 20.25
N GLY A 237 -10.36 19.61 18.93
CA GLY A 237 -11.37 20.01 17.95
C GLY A 237 -11.93 18.80 17.22
N GLY A 238 -12.66 19.03 16.14
CA GLY A 238 -13.18 17.95 15.31
C GLY A 238 -13.52 18.39 13.89
N LEU A 239 -13.75 17.39 13.06
CA LEU A 239 -14.13 17.54 11.66
C LEU A 239 -15.56 17.07 11.47
N LEU A 240 -16.34 17.90 10.78
CA LEU A 240 -17.72 17.65 10.38
C LEU A 240 -17.81 17.77 8.86
N LEU A 241 -18.31 16.72 8.21
CA LEU A 241 -18.69 16.76 6.81
C LEU A 241 -20.19 16.52 6.73
N PHE A 242 -20.93 17.47 6.16
CA PHE A 242 -22.39 17.43 6.14
C PHE A 242 -22.94 18.03 4.85
N LEU A 243 -24.20 17.67 4.57
CA LEU A 243 -25.03 18.31 3.56
C LEU A 243 -25.83 19.42 4.20
N ASN A 244 -25.84 20.57 3.53
CA ASN A 244 -26.70 21.69 3.85
C ASN A 244 -27.19 22.31 2.54
N ASP A 245 -28.50 22.35 2.35
CA ASP A 245 -29.19 22.78 1.15
C ASP A 245 -28.66 22.08 -0.11
N GLY A 246 -28.44 20.76 0.02
CA GLY A 246 -27.91 19.90 -1.06
C GLY A 246 -26.44 20.14 -1.40
N ARG A 247 -25.73 20.99 -0.65
CA ARG A 247 -24.30 21.26 -0.84
C ARG A 247 -23.47 20.60 0.25
N LEU A 248 -22.34 20.01 -0.16
CA LEU A 248 -21.33 19.49 0.75
C LEU A 248 -20.59 20.64 1.45
N LYS A 249 -20.56 20.61 2.77
CA LYS A 249 -19.82 21.53 3.63
C LYS A 249 -18.88 20.76 4.55
N VAL A 250 -17.67 21.28 4.71
CA VAL A 250 -16.69 20.80 5.69
C VAL A 250 -16.52 21.88 6.74
N ASN A 251 -16.58 21.48 8.00
CA ASN A 251 -16.35 22.35 9.12
C ASN A 251 -15.29 21.74 10.05
N LEU A 252 -14.28 22.53 10.38
CA LEU A 252 -13.28 22.24 11.38
C LEU A 252 -13.60 23.12 12.59
N TYR A 253 -13.97 22.50 13.70
CA TYR A 253 -14.22 23.23 14.94
C TYR A 253 -13.04 23.07 15.89
N HIS A 254 -12.66 24.16 16.54
CA HIS A 254 -11.70 24.19 17.64
C HIS A 254 -12.42 24.71 18.89
N PRO A 255 -12.09 24.21 20.09
CA PRO A 255 -12.70 24.70 21.31
C PRO A 255 -12.28 26.15 21.50
N GLY A 256 -13.27 27.04 21.64
CA GLY A 256 -13.04 28.48 21.81
C GLY A 256 -12.93 29.31 20.53
N LYS A 257 -13.08 28.73 19.32
CA LYS A 257 -13.20 29.49 18.06
C LYS A 257 -14.51 29.18 17.34
N LEU A 258 -15.05 30.20 16.66
CA LEU A 258 -16.23 30.03 15.81
C LEU A 258 -15.92 29.03 14.69
N PRO A 259 -16.83 28.09 14.39
CA PRO A 259 -16.68 27.15 13.28
C PRO A 259 -16.43 27.89 11.96
N SER A 260 -15.38 27.54 11.22
CA SER A 260 -15.13 28.11 9.89
C SER A 260 -15.69 27.19 8.81
N ASP A 261 -16.68 27.69 8.06
CA ASP A 261 -17.21 26.98 6.90
C ASP A 261 -16.20 27.02 5.76
N ILE A 262 -15.74 25.85 5.34
CA ILE A 262 -14.94 25.69 4.13
C ILE A 262 -15.84 25.04 3.09
N THR A 263 -16.13 25.76 2.01
CA THR A 263 -16.93 25.23 0.89
C THR A 263 -16.03 24.40 -0.01
N ALA A 264 -16.46 23.20 -0.39
CA ALA A 264 -15.67 22.30 -1.24
C ALA A 264 -15.35 22.96 -2.59
N GLY A 265 -14.06 23.14 -2.88
CA GLY A 265 -13.54 23.87 -4.05
C GLY A 265 -12.02 24.07 -4.02
N THR A 266 -11.39 23.94 -2.85
CA THR A 266 -9.93 23.85 -2.70
C THR A 266 -9.53 22.42 -2.32
N ARG A 267 -8.44 21.94 -2.91
CA ARG A 267 -7.91 20.57 -2.76
C ARG A 267 -7.57 20.31 -1.28
N PHE A 268 -8.32 19.43 -0.61
CA PHE A 268 -7.95 18.88 0.70
C PHE A 268 -7.85 17.36 0.57
N ARG A 269 -6.81 16.76 1.16
CA ARG A 269 -6.54 15.32 1.13
C ARG A 269 -6.70 14.74 2.51
N PHE A 270 -7.64 13.82 2.63
CA PHE A 270 -7.94 13.05 3.81
C PHE A 270 -8.46 11.61 3.29
N SER A 271 -7.90 10.39 3.62
CA SER A 271 -8.33 8.90 3.65
C SER A 271 -8.76 8.04 4.96
N PHE A 272 -9.99 7.56 5.00
CA PHE A 272 -10.55 6.54 5.91
C PHE A 272 -11.64 5.94 5.04
N LYS A 273 -11.61 4.63 4.83
CA LYS A 273 -12.12 4.03 3.60
C LYS A 273 -13.42 3.26 3.84
N TYR A 274 -14.58 3.79 3.40
CA TYR A 274 -15.84 3.04 3.32
C TYR A 274 -16.72 3.57 2.18
N VAL A 275 -17.47 2.73 1.45
CA VAL A 275 -18.36 3.14 0.34
C VAL A 275 -19.81 3.06 0.81
N PHE A 276 -20.59 4.14 0.72
CA PHE A 276 -22.02 4.17 1.08
C PHE A 276 -22.89 4.47 -0.15
N ASN A 277 -24.09 3.89 -0.21
CA ASN A 277 -25.08 4.22 -1.25
C ASN A 277 -26.44 4.22 -0.57
N THR A 278 -27.20 5.30 -0.66
CA THR A 278 -28.56 5.32 -0.13
C THR A 278 -29.56 5.02 -1.22
N SER A 279 -30.52 4.16 -0.90
CA SER A 279 -31.84 4.15 -1.52
C SER A 279 -32.89 4.09 -0.41
N SER A 280 -33.95 4.89 -0.50
CA SER A 280 -35.17 4.65 0.26
C SER A 280 -36.27 4.30 -0.75
N SER A 281 -36.96 3.20 -0.46
CA SER A 281 -38.23 2.82 -1.07
C SER A 281 -39.34 3.27 -0.12
N TYR A 282 -40.31 4.00 -0.69
CA TYR A 282 -41.66 4.39 -0.24
C TYR A 282 -41.92 4.67 1.24
#